data_AF-A0A968Z426-F1
#
_entry.id   AF-A0A968Z426-F1
#
_cell.length_a   1.000
_cell.length_b   1.000
_cell.length_c   1.000
_cell.angle_alpha   90.00
_cell.angle_beta   90.00
_cell.angle_gamma   90.00
#
_symmetry.space_group_name_H-M   'P 1'
#
loop_
_entity.id
_entity.type
_entity.pdbx_description
1 polymer ?
#
loop_
_entity_poly.entity_id
_entity_poly.type
_entity_poly.pdbx_seq_one_letter_code
_entity_poly.pdbx_strand_id
1 'polypeptide(L)' 'MSSSNNTTSLTSIFGKIWQQLINFLDAQNELKIWQKCDRGNIYWKVYNPKNGQFAYFSSENEVRIWIEQQLYKA' A
#
# COMPACT_ATOMS: atom_id res chain seq x y z
N MET A 1 -4.03 -3.00 35.17
CA MET A 1 -4.81 -4.07 34.53
C MET A 1 -5.19 -3.58 33.15
N SER A 2 -4.44 -4.01 32.12
CA SER A 2 -4.73 -3.69 30.72
C SER A 2 -5.54 -4.84 30.14
N SER A 3 -6.77 -4.58 29.71
CA SER A 3 -7.52 -5.53 28.87
C SER A 3 -7.56 -5.01 27.45
N SER A 4 -6.99 -5.85 26.58
CA SER A 4 -6.79 -5.70 25.15
C SER A 4 -8.10 -5.51 24.37
N ASN A 5 -8.07 -4.63 23.37
CA ASN A 5 -9.18 -4.34 22.46
C ASN A 5 -9.32 -5.47 21.42
N ASN A 6 -10.49 -6.10 21.37
CA ASN A 6 -10.86 -7.11 20.39
C ASN A 6 -11.30 -6.45 19.07
N THR A 7 -10.47 -6.48 18.01
CA THR A 7 -10.86 -6.06 16.64
C THR A 7 -10.23 -6.94 15.56
N THR A 8 -10.24 -8.26 15.74
CA THR A 8 -9.77 -9.23 14.74
C THR A 8 -10.97 -9.85 14.01
N SER A 9 -11.36 -9.30 12.84
CA SER A 9 -11.94 -10.12 11.76
C SER A 9 -12.17 -9.42 10.41
N LEU A 10 -12.32 -8.09 10.34
CA LEU A 10 -12.59 -7.40 9.05
C LEU A 10 -11.32 -7.00 8.28
N THR A 11 -10.15 -7.02 8.91
CA THR A 11 -8.85 -6.68 8.30
C THR A 11 -8.28 -7.76 7.38
N SER A 12 -8.73 -9.01 7.52
CA SER A 12 -8.12 -10.19 6.88
C SER A 12 -8.37 -10.30 5.38
N ILE A 13 -9.55 -9.92 4.90
CA ILE A 13 -9.93 -10.11 3.48
C ILE A 13 -9.42 -8.95 2.62
N PHE A 14 -9.58 -7.71 3.11
CA PHE A 14 -9.05 -6.52 2.45
C PHE A 14 -7.53 -6.57 2.32
N GLY A 15 -6.83 -7.01 3.38
CA GLY A 15 -5.39 -7.22 3.32
C GLY A 15 -4.98 -8.24 2.23
N LYS A 16 -5.72 -9.34 2.04
CA LYS A 16 -5.39 -10.35 1.02
C LYS A 16 -5.51 -9.82 -0.41
N ILE A 17 -6.60 -9.11 -0.71
CA ILE A 17 -6.82 -8.51 -2.05
C ILE A 17 -5.74 -7.45 -2.31
N TRP A 18 -5.43 -6.63 -1.31
CA TRP A 18 -4.39 -5.62 -1.41
C TRP A 18 -3.00 -6.22 -1.66
N GLN A 19 -2.65 -7.29 -0.95
CA GLN A 19 -1.39 -8.00 -1.15
C GLN A 19 -1.29 -8.63 -2.55
N GLN A 20 -2.40 -9.17 -3.09
CA GLN A 20 -2.42 -9.66 -4.47
C GLN A 20 -2.17 -8.55 -5.49
N LEU A 21 -2.74 -7.35 -5.29
CA LEU A 21 -2.49 -6.20 -6.16
C LEU A 21 -1.02 -5.78 -6.12
N ILE A 22 -0.42 -5.67 -4.92
CA ILE A 22 1.01 -5.34 -4.77
C ILE A 22 1.87 -6.37 -5.51
N ASN A 23 1.60 -7.66 -5.31
CA ASN A 23 2.37 -8.74 -5.94
C ASN A 23 2.25 -8.70 -7.47
N PHE A 24 1.07 -8.39 -8.00
CA PHE A 24 0.85 -8.24 -9.44
C PHE A 24 1.66 -7.08 -10.03
N LEU A 25 1.65 -5.92 -9.36
CA LEU A 25 2.38 -4.73 -9.81
C LEU A 25 3.91 -4.92 -9.73
N ASP A 26 4.40 -5.59 -8.69
CA ASP A 26 5.83 -5.88 -8.53
C ASP A 26 6.30 -6.92 -9.57
N ALA A 27 5.49 -7.95 -9.84
CA ALA A 27 5.79 -8.98 -10.86
C ALA A 27 5.92 -8.40 -12.27
N GLN A 28 5.17 -7.36 -12.60
CA GLN A 28 5.28 -6.66 -13.88
C GLN A 28 6.36 -5.57 -13.91
N ASN A 29 7.10 -5.38 -12.80
CA ASN A 29 8.05 -4.29 -12.61
C ASN A 29 7.42 -2.90 -12.87
N GLU A 30 6.11 -2.78 -12.61
CA GLU A 30 5.34 -1.55 -12.86
C GLU A 30 5.43 -0.59 -11.69
N LEU A 31 5.25 -1.10 -10.46
CA LEU A 31 5.33 -0.31 -9.23
C LEU A 31 5.83 -1.19 -8.09
N LYS A 32 6.73 -0.66 -7.27
CA LYS A 32 7.19 -1.31 -6.03
C LYS A 32 6.59 -0.59 -4.84
N ILE A 33 5.88 -1.31 -3.98
CA ILE A 33 5.10 -0.74 -2.89
C ILE A 33 5.55 -1.37 -1.57
N TRP A 34 5.83 -0.52 -0.57
CA TRP A 34 6.22 -0.96 0.77
C TRP A 34 5.38 -0.25 1.83
N GLN A 35 4.85 -1.02 2.78
CA GLN A 35 4.38 -0.47 4.06
C GLN A 35 5.57 -0.33 4.99
N LYS A 36 5.70 0.83 5.63
CA LYS A 36 6.76 1.13 6.59
C LYS A 36 6.13 1.69 7.87
N CYS A 37 6.84 1.51 8.97
CA CYS A 37 6.51 2.11 10.25
C CYS A 37 7.72 2.93 10.73
N ASP A 38 7.53 4.22 10.97
CA ASP A 38 8.53 5.10 11.58
C ASP A 38 7.95 5.72 12.85
N ARG A 39 8.59 5.46 14.00
CA ARG A 39 8.20 5.99 15.32
C ARG A 39 6.71 5.78 15.67
N GLY A 40 6.12 4.66 15.23
CA GLY A 40 4.70 4.35 15.44
C GLY A 40 3.75 4.87 14.36
N ASN A 41 4.25 5.65 13.40
CA ASN A 41 3.49 6.12 12.25
C ASN A 41 3.66 5.16 11.07
N ILE A 42 2.55 4.55 10.65
CA ILE A 42 2.53 3.72 9.44
C ILE A 42 2.42 4.65 8.22
N TYR A 43 3.27 4.41 7.22
CA TYR A 43 3.21 5.09 5.94
C TYR A 43 3.53 4.12 4.82
N TRP A 44 3.19 4.50 3.61
CA TRP A 44 3.42 3.72 2.40
C TRP A 44 4.43 4.45 1.53
N LYS A 45 5.38 3.69 0.99
CA LYS A 45 6.35 4.16 0.01
C LYS A 45 6.10 3.44 -1.29
N VAL A 46 5.91 4.19 -2.37
CA VAL A 46 5.75 3.66 -3.73
C VAL A 46 6.93 4.12 -4.57
N TYR A 47 7.48 3.23 -5.39
CA TYR A 47 8.51 3.51 -6.37
C TYR A 47 8.00 3.13 -7.75
N ASN A 48 8.16 4.05 -8.71
CA ASN A 48 7.83 3.83 -10.10
C ASN A 48 9.12 3.64 -10.91
N PRO A 49 9.45 2.40 -11.35
CA PRO A 49 10.64 2.13 -12.14
C PRO A 49 10.63 2.81 -13.53
N LYS A 50 9.46 3.14 -14.09
CA LYS A 50 9.36 3.74 -15.44
C LYS A 50 9.97 5.14 -15.48
N ASN A 51 9.87 5.91 -14.39
CA ASN A 51 10.35 7.29 -14.32
C ASN A 51 11.30 7.56 -13.13
N GLY A 52 11.61 6.54 -12.32
CA GLY A 52 12.50 6.65 -11.15
C GLY A 52 11.91 7.43 -9.97
N GLN A 53 10.60 7.72 -9.97
CA GLN A 53 9.98 8.55 -8.94
C GLN A 53 9.57 7.76 -7.70
N PHE A 54 9.57 8.44 -6.56
CA PHE A 54 9.01 7.94 -5.30
C PHE A 54 7.80 8.77 -4.89
N ALA A 55 6.80 8.10 -4.30
CA ALA A 55 5.66 8.74 -3.67
C ALA A 55 5.45 8.15 -2.26
N TYR A 56 4.91 8.98 -1.35
CA TYR A 56 4.69 8.62 0.04
C TYR A 56 3.24 8.91 0.42
N PHE A 57 2.62 7.99 1.16
CA PHE A 57 1.21 8.08 1.52
C PHE A 57 0.99 7.67 2.97
N SER A 58 -0.05 8.22 3.59
CA SER A 58 -0.42 7.93 4.98
C SER A 58 -1.41 6.76 5.08
N SER A 59 -2.08 6.41 3.98
CA SER A 59 -3.07 5.34 3.94
C SER A 59 -3.01 4.49 2.68
N GLU A 60 -3.54 3.27 2.77
CA GLU A 60 -3.73 2.36 1.63
C GLU A 60 -4.61 3.00 0.55
N ASN A 61 -5.66 3.71 0.96
CA ASN A 61 -6.62 4.33 0.05
C ASN A 61 -5.96 5.41 -0.82
N GLU A 62 -5.04 6.19 -0.25
CA GLU A 62 -4.25 7.17 -1.00
C GLU A 62 -3.33 6.48 -2.02
N VAL A 63 -2.70 5.36 -1.67
CA VAL A 63 -1.90 4.56 -2.61
C VAL A 63 -2.77 4.09 -3.77
N ARG A 64 -3.97 3.57 -3.48
CA ARG A 64 -4.91 3.08 -4.49
C ARG A 64 -5.32 4.18 -5.47
N ILE A 65 -5.78 5.33 -4.96
CA ILE A 65 -6.20 6.47 -5.78
C ILE A 65 -5.03 6.92 -6.66
N TRP A 66 -3.81 6.96 -6.11
CA TRP A 66 -2.64 7.34 -6.88
C TRP A 66 -2.34 6.33 -8.00
N ILE A 67 -2.41 5.02 -7.74
CA ILE A 67 -2.23 3.98 -8.76
C ILE A 67 -3.27 4.13 -9.87
N GLU A 68 -4.55 4.30 -9.50
CA GLU A 68 -5.63 4.53 -10.46
C GLU A 68 -5.33 5.76 -11.33
N GLN A 69 -4.88 6.87 -10.74
CA GLN A 69 -4.47 8.06 -11.50
C GLN A 69 -3.28 7.82 -12.44
N GLN A 70 -2.33 6.95 -12.07
CA GLN A 70 -1.20 6.61 -12.96
C GLN A 70 -1.67 5.73 -14.13
N LEU A 71 -2.59 4.80 -13.89
CA LEU A 71 -3.08 3.87 -14.91
C LEU A 71 -4.11 4.51 -15.86
N TYR A 72 -4.97 5.41 -15.37
CA TYR A 72 -5.92 6.14 -16.21
C TYR A 72 -5.29 7.23 -17.08
N LYS A 73 -4.05 7.64 -16.77
CA LYS A 73 -3.29 8.62 -17.57
C LYS A 73 -2.33 7.98 -18.57
N ALA A 74 -2.30 6.65 -18.67
CA ALA A 74 -1.44 5.90 -19.59
C ALA A 74 -2.08 5.71 -20.97
#